data_AF-M4RWN1-F1
#
_entry.id   AF-M4RWN1-F1
#
_cell.length_a   1.000
_cell.length_b   1.000
_cell.length_c   1.000
_cell.angle_alpha   90.00
_cell.angle_beta   90.00
_cell.angle_gamma   90.00
#
_symmetry.space_group_name_H-M   'P 1'
#
loop_
_entity.id
_entity.type
_entity.pdbx_description
1 polymer ?
#
loop_
_entity_poly.entity_id
_entity_poly.type
_entity_poly.pdbx_seq_one_letter_code
_entity_poly.pdbx_strand_id
1 'polypeptide(L)'
;MIRTIVLFSSAALIIINAHGDQLELGPQNSSESCLLEGLKQADPQQTLGELRESCLEIEPTLFKQRVELEKQASKNRFAIIPHRPNFVLPASLTSINQEPYIDTPVGDKLDDVEIKFQVSLKYLFMQDLIFRDLDLQFAFTTTSWWQAYNSGISAPFRETNYEPEVILNYHHSWSLLGFPVEQTTLSFNHQSNGQTGQLSRSWNRIILGFAFAPTDNVLWGFRTWYRLPENEKKPHLIHRGMIIPIFKSIWGTVN
;
A
#
# COMPACT_ATOMS: atom_id res chain seq x y z
N MET A 1 13.28 -5.07 -29.58
CA MET A 1 11.84 -4.88 -29.80
C MET A 1 11.20 -4.71 -28.42
N ILE A 2 10.99 -3.46 -27.99
CA ILE A 2 10.57 -3.09 -26.64
C ILE A 2 9.09 -3.48 -26.50
N ARG A 3 8.79 -4.54 -25.74
CA ARG A 3 7.42 -4.89 -25.38
C ARG A 3 7.04 -4.17 -24.10
N THR A 4 6.53 -2.95 -24.24
CA THR A 4 5.86 -2.24 -23.15
C THR A 4 4.51 -2.91 -22.91
N ILE A 5 4.39 -3.69 -21.84
CA ILE A 5 3.11 -4.21 -21.37
C ILE A 5 2.71 -3.36 -20.17
N VAL A 6 1.74 -2.47 -20.37
CA VAL A 6 1.07 -1.71 -19.31
C VAL A 6 -0.04 -2.60 -18.76
N LEU A 7 0.14 -3.16 -17.57
CA LEU A 7 -0.93 -3.85 -16.84
C LEU A 7 -1.59 -2.86 -15.88
N PHE A 8 -2.82 -2.45 -16.22
CA PHE A 8 -3.70 -1.77 -15.28
C PHE A 8 -4.31 -2.82 -14.34
N SER A 9 -3.88 -2.84 -13.08
CA SER A 9 -4.67 -3.47 -12.02
C SER A 9 -5.59 -2.40 -11.43
N SER A 10 -6.77 -2.25 -12.04
CA SER A 10 -7.82 -1.39 -11.51
C SER A 10 -8.57 -2.16 -10.43
N ALA A 11 -8.16 -1.98 -9.17
CA ALA A 11 -9.05 -2.18 -8.04
C ALA A 11 -9.59 -0.79 -7.64
N ALA A 12 -10.69 -0.37 -8.25
CA ALA A 12 -11.45 0.77 -7.76
C ALA A 12 -12.17 0.32 -6.48
N LEU A 13 -11.65 0.70 -5.32
CA LEU A 13 -12.32 0.49 -4.06
C LEU A 13 -13.18 1.72 -3.77
N ILE A 14 -14.48 1.62 -4.02
CA ILE A 14 -15.46 2.61 -3.55
C ILE A 14 -15.71 2.32 -2.07
N ILE A 15 -15.19 3.16 -1.18
CA ILE A 15 -15.52 3.12 0.24
C ILE A 15 -16.72 4.06 0.44
N ILE A 16 -17.89 3.51 0.74
CA ILE A 16 -19.03 4.27 1.26
C ILE A 16 -18.90 4.21 2.78
N ASN A 17 -18.57 5.33 3.42
CA ASN A 17 -18.53 5.39 4.89
C ASN A 17 -19.95 5.51 5.46
N ALA A 18 -20.30 4.58 6.36
CA ALA A 18 -21.41 4.72 7.28
C ALA A 18 -21.04 5.76 8.36
N HIS A 19 -21.99 6.64 8.69
CA HIS A 19 -21.83 7.68 9.73
C HIS A 19 -21.57 7.04 11.10
N GLY A 20 -20.40 7.32 11.68
CA GLY A 20 -20.06 7.07 13.07
C GLY A 20 -19.63 8.38 13.73
N ASP A 21 -20.10 8.58 14.96
CA ASP A 21 -20.00 9.82 15.74
C ASP A 21 -18.63 10.51 15.75
N GLN A 22 -18.67 11.83 15.60
CA GLN A 22 -17.54 12.75 15.60
C GLN A 22 -16.87 12.79 16.98
N LEU A 23 -15.64 12.27 17.07
CA LEU A 23 -14.67 12.75 18.05
C LEU A 23 -14.07 14.05 17.50
N GLU A 24 -14.51 15.19 18.01
CA GLU A 24 -13.94 16.50 17.70
C GLU A 24 -12.47 16.58 18.15
N LEU A 25 -11.55 16.38 17.20
CA LEU A 25 -10.17 16.84 17.31
C LEU A 25 -10.02 17.98 16.31
N GLY A 26 -10.16 19.22 16.79
CA GLY A 26 -10.25 20.42 15.97
C GLY A 26 -9.02 20.71 15.08
N PRO A 27 -9.19 21.53 14.02
CA PRO A 27 -8.18 21.84 13.00
C PRO A 27 -7.20 22.94 13.47
N GLN A 28 -6.59 22.77 14.64
CA GLN A 28 -5.75 23.83 15.23
C GLN A 28 -4.48 24.10 14.40
N ASN A 29 -3.84 23.07 13.82
CA ASN A 29 -2.56 23.27 13.11
C ASN A 29 -2.70 23.85 11.69
N SER A 30 -3.74 23.48 10.93
CA SER A 30 -3.89 23.93 9.54
C SER A 30 -4.33 25.40 9.46
N SER A 31 -5.25 25.81 10.34
CA SER A 31 -5.73 27.18 10.44
C SER A 31 -4.64 28.14 10.96
N GLU A 32 -3.85 27.74 11.96
CA GLU A 32 -2.73 28.53 12.46
C GLU A 32 -1.61 28.70 11.42
N SER A 33 -1.29 27.63 10.68
CA SER A 33 -0.30 27.68 9.60
C SER A 33 -0.76 28.58 8.45
N CYS A 34 -2.04 28.49 8.07
CA CYS A 34 -2.68 29.38 7.09
C CYS A 34 -2.65 30.83 7.55
N LEU A 35 -2.99 31.09 8.82
CA LEU A 35 -2.96 32.43 9.40
C LEU A 35 -1.56 33.02 9.43
N LEU A 36 -0.56 32.23 9.82
CA LEU A 36 0.84 32.66 9.86
C LEU A 36 1.38 32.97 8.46
N GLU A 37 1.01 32.18 7.45
CA GLU A 37 1.42 32.45 6.07
C GLU A 37 0.64 33.62 5.47
N GLY A 38 -0.65 33.71 5.73
CA GLY A 38 -1.50 34.84 5.35
C GLY A 38 -0.98 36.14 5.93
N LEU A 39 -0.55 36.17 7.20
CA LEU A 39 0.04 37.36 7.83
C LEU A 39 1.37 37.80 7.19
N LYS A 40 2.16 36.88 6.62
CA LYS A 40 3.40 37.25 5.93
C LYS A 40 3.16 37.88 4.56
N GLN A 41 2.05 37.52 3.92
CA GLN A 41 1.73 37.90 2.54
C GLN A 41 0.62 38.97 2.45
N ALA A 42 -0.08 39.24 3.56
CA ALA A 42 -1.21 40.15 3.60
C ALA A 42 -0.83 41.60 3.29
N ASP A 43 -1.72 42.27 2.56
CA ASP A 43 -1.67 43.71 2.35
C ASP A 43 -1.89 44.44 3.71
N PRO A 44 -1.17 45.54 4.01
CA PRO A 44 -1.41 46.34 5.21
C PRO A 44 -2.86 46.78 5.45
N GLN A 45 -3.73 46.79 4.44
CA GLN A 45 -5.15 47.12 4.58
C GLN A 45 -6.06 45.92 4.89
N GLN A 46 -5.55 44.69 4.77
CA GLN A 46 -6.33 43.48 5.03
C GLN A 46 -6.50 43.26 6.53
N THR A 47 -7.73 43.01 6.97
CA THR A 47 -8.03 42.84 8.39
C THR A 47 -7.74 41.42 8.86
N LEU A 48 -7.43 41.27 10.15
CA LEU A 48 -7.28 39.94 10.77
C LEU A 48 -8.57 39.11 10.69
N GLY A 49 -9.73 39.76 10.62
CA GLY A 49 -11.03 39.10 10.43
C GLY A 49 -11.13 38.42 9.07
N GLU A 50 -10.81 39.15 8.00
CA GLU A 50 -10.81 38.62 6.61
C GLU A 50 -9.77 37.51 6.41
N LEU A 51 -8.59 37.65 7.05
CA LEU A 51 -7.57 36.59 7.07
C LEU A 51 -8.08 35.32 7.75
N ARG A 52 -8.74 35.44 8.92
CA ARG A 52 -9.36 34.30 9.60
C ARG A 52 -10.44 33.65 8.74
N GLU A 53 -11.30 34.43 8.12
CA GLU A 53 -12.37 33.93 7.25
C GLU A 53 -11.79 33.17 6.04
N SER A 54 -10.73 33.68 5.41
CA SER A 54 -10.03 32.99 4.32
C SER A 54 -9.37 31.66 4.73
N CYS A 55 -9.04 31.50 6.01
CA CYS A 55 -8.44 30.29 6.57
C CYS A 55 -9.49 29.34 7.18
N LEU A 56 -10.75 29.76 7.30
CA LEU A 56 -11.84 28.94 7.84
C LEU A 56 -12.50 28.05 6.77
N GLU A 57 -12.29 28.33 5.47
CA GLU A 57 -12.95 27.60 4.37
C GLU A 57 -12.15 26.44 3.76
N ILE A 58 -10.96 26.11 4.29
CA ILE A 58 -10.18 24.99 3.77
C ILE A 58 -10.39 23.79 4.67
N GLU A 59 -11.54 23.13 4.53
CA GLU A 59 -11.70 21.79 5.07
C GLU A 59 -10.61 20.90 4.45
N PRO A 60 -9.72 20.30 5.27
CA PRO A 60 -8.65 19.48 4.73
C PRO A 60 -9.28 18.26 4.05
N THR A 61 -8.80 17.94 2.85
CA THR A 61 -9.21 16.70 2.16
C THR A 61 -8.96 15.49 3.06
N LEU A 62 -9.72 14.40 2.88
CA LEU A 62 -9.49 13.14 3.62
C LEU A 62 -8.02 12.67 3.54
N PHE A 63 -7.35 12.99 2.45
CA PHE A 63 -5.93 12.70 2.29
C PHE A 63 -5.06 13.52 3.24
N LYS A 64 -5.26 14.85 3.30
CA LYS A 64 -4.54 15.74 4.23
C LYS A 64 -4.85 15.39 5.68
N GLN A 65 -6.10 15.06 6.00
CA GLN A 65 -6.50 14.59 7.33
C GLN A 65 -5.72 13.32 7.71
N ARG A 66 -5.64 12.33 6.81
CA ARG A 66 -4.86 11.12 7.06
C ARG A 66 -3.38 11.43 7.30
N VAL A 67 -2.77 12.25 6.46
CA VAL A 67 -1.34 12.62 6.62
C VAL A 67 -1.10 13.29 7.98
N GLU A 68 -1.97 14.20 8.40
CA GLU A 68 -1.83 14.86 9.70
C GLU A 68 -1.97 13.86 10.85
N LEU A 69 -2.97 12.97 10.81
CA LEU A 69 -3.14 11.91 11.81
C LEU A 69 -1.91 10.99 11.89
N GLU A 70 -1.33 10.64 10.75
CA GLU A 70 -0.10 9.84 10.69
C GLU A 70 1.10 10.58 11.29
N LYS A 71 1.26 11.88 11.00
CA LYS A 71 2.30 12.73 11.61
C LYS A 71 2.12 12.85 13.12
N GLN A 72 0.89 13.07 13.60
CA GLN A 72 0.60 13.10 15.03
C GLN A 72 0.89 11.76 15.70
N ALA A 73 0.46 10.65 15.11
CA ALA A 73 0.75 9.32 15.62
C ALA A 73 2.26 9.04 15.70
N SER A 74 3.03 9.48 14.69
CA SER A 74 4.50 9.30 14.63
C SER A 74 5.27 9.95 15.79
N LYS A 75 4.68 10.94 16.48
CA LYS A 75 5.28 11.55 17.67
C LYS A 75 5.43 10.55 18.81
N ASN A 76 4.58 9.52 18.85
CA ASN A 76 4.73 8.41 19.77
C ASN A 76 5.58 7.31 19.12
N ARG A 77 6.79 7.08 19.66
CA ARG A 77 7.74 6.07 19.17
C ARG A 77 7.22 4.63 19.19
N PHE A 78 6.17 4.34 19.95
CA PHE A 78 5.53 3.02 20.02
C PHE A 78 4.22 2.94 19.23
N ALA A 79 3.82 4.02 18.54
CA ALA A 79 2.63 3.99 17.72
C ALA A 79 2.87 3.14 16.47
N ILE A 80 1.86 2.33 16.15
CA ILE A 80 1.81 1.53 14.94
C ILE A 80 0.87 2.24 13.97
N ILE A 81 1.38 2.64 12.81
CA ILE A 81 0.59 3.35 11.79
C ILE A 81 0.19 2.36 10.70
N PRO A 82 -1.11 2.25 10.34
CA PRO A 82 -1.54 1.42 9.21
C PRO A 82 -1.00 1.93 7.86
N HIS A 83 -0.45 1.03 7.04
CA HIS A 83 -0.05 1.34 5.67
C HIS A 83 -1.17 1.03 4.68
N ARG A 84 -1.55 -0.24 4.59
CA ARG A 84 -2.72 -0.76 3.86
C ARG A 84 -3.79 -1.25 4.85
N PRO A 85 -5.00 -1.65 4.40
CA PRO A 85 -5.98 -2.24 5.29
C PRO A 85 -5.42 -3.44 6.06
N ASN A 86 -5.68 -3.45 7.36
CA ASN A 86 -5.44 -4.61 8.22
C ASN A 86 -6.78 -5.34 8.35
N PHE A 87 -6.81 -6.65 8.07
CA PHE A 87 -8.05 -7.40 8.06
C PHE A 87 -7.84 -8.87 8.37
N VAL A 88 -8.92 -9.52 8.82
CA VAL A 88 -9.05 -10.98 8.89
C VAL A 88 -10.35 -11.35 8.18
N LEU A 89 -10.26 -12.23 7.20
CA LEU A 89 -11.40 -12.87 6.55
C LEU A 89 -11.50 -14.30 7.11
N PRO A 90 -12.51 -14.61 7.94
CA PRO A 90 -12.70 -15.95 8.48
C PRO A 90 -12.92 -17.03 7.42
N ALA A 91 -13.37 -16.64 6.22
CA ALA A 91 -13.50 -17.54 5.08
C ALA A 91 -13.14 -16.82 3.78
N SER A 92 -12.25 -17.42 3.00
CA SER A 92 -11.90 -17.06 1.63
C SER A 92 -12.01 -18.33 0.80
N LEU A 93 -12.89 -18.33 -0.21
CA LEU A 93 -13.12 -19.47 -1.08
C LEU A 93 -12.40 -19.25 -2.41
N THR A 94 -11.51 -20.16 -2.78
CA THR A 94 -10.76 -20.09 -4.04
C THR A 94 -10.42 -21.49 -4.52
N SER A 95 -10.40 -21.71 -5.84
CA SER A 95 -9.90 -22.98 -6.40
C SER A 95 -8.37 -22.97 -6.35
N ILE A 96 -7.81 -23.68 -5.38
CA ILE A 96 -6.37 -23.65 -5.12
C ILE A 96 -5.62 -24.45 -6.19
N ASN A 97 -4.59 -23.84 -6.79
CA ASN A 97 -3.68 -24.58 -7.65
C ASN A 97 -2.79 -25.50 -6.80
N GLN A 98 -3.04 -26.80 -6.87
CA GLN A 98 -2.29 -27.82 -6.13
C GLN A 98 -1.02 -28.29 -6.83
N GLU A 99 -0.83 -27.99 -8.12
CA GLU A 99 0.32 -28.42 -8.92
C GLU A 99 1.68 -28.10 -8.27
N PRO A 100 1.91 -26.91 -7.67
CA PRO A 100 3.18 -26.62 -6.99
C PRO A 100 3.44 -27.46 -5.74
N TYR A 101 2.41 -28.09 -5.17
CA TYR A 101 2.44 -28.76 -3.88
C TYR A 101 2.53 -30.29 -3.98
N ILE A 102 2.49 -30.88 -5.18
CA ILE A 102 2.47 -32.34 -5.40
C ILE A 102 3.60 -33.07 -4.66
N ASP A 103 4.82 -32.52 -4.67
CA ASP A 103 6.00 -33.12 -4.04
C ASP A 103 6.25 -32.64 -2.59
N THR A 104 5.24 -32.05 -1.95
CA THR A 104 5.34 -31.52 -0.58
C THR A 104 4.59 -32.41 0.41
N PRO A 105 4.86 -32.32 1.73
CA PRO A 105 4.10 -33.07 2.74
C PRO A 105 2.59 -32.79 2.73
N VAL A 106 2.17 -31.63 2.18
CA VAL A 106 0.77 -31.25 2.03
C VAL A 106 0.14 -31.94 0.82
N GLY A 107 0.87 -32.07 -0.29
CA GLY A 107 0.40 -32.74 -1.49
C GLY A 107 -0.86 -32.10 -2.10
N ASP A 108 -1.81 -32.96 -2.46
CA ASP A 108 -3.13 -32.65 -3.03
C ASP A 108 -4.23 -32.45 -1.97
N LYS A 109 -3.86 -32.36 -0.71
CA LYS A 109 -4.81 -32.34 0.42
C LYS A 109 -5.24 -30.95 0.86
N LEU A 110 -5.08 -29.95 -0.01
CA LEU A 110 -5.47 -28.56 0.29
C LEU A 110 -6.98 -28.37 0.09
N ASP A 111 -7.62 -27.69 1.04
CA ASP A 111 -9.04 -27.32 0.97
C ASP A 111 -9.18 -25.93 0.34
N ASP A 112 -10.21 -25.75 -0.49
CA ASP A 112 -10.52 -24.48 -1.16
C ASP A 112 -11.01 -23.37 -0.22
N VAL A 113 -11.24 -23.69 1.06
CA VAL A 113 -11.67 -22.74 2.10
C VAL A 113 -10.54 -22.51 3.09
N GLU A 114 -10.14 -21.25 3.24
CA GLU A 114 -9.06 -20.85 4.14
C GLU A 114 -9.35 -19.52 4.84
N ILE A 115 -8.70 -19.29 5.98
CA ILE A 115 -8.65 -17.96 6.60
C ILE A 115 -7.62 -17.13 5.84
N LYS A 116 -7.98 -15.92 5.45
CA LYS A 116 -7.07 -14.96 4.83
C LYS A 116 -6.95 -13.74 5.70
N PHE A 117 -5.72 -13.34 6.05
CA PHE A 117 -5.52 -12.10 6.79
C PHE A 117 -4.35 -11.29 6.25
N GLN A 118 -4.37 -10.00 6.54
CA GLN A 118 -3.31 -9.07 6.20
C GLN A 118 -2.98 -8.20 7.39
N VAL A 119 -1.69 -8.09 7.68
CA VAL A 119 -1.13 -7.09 8.59
C VAL A 119 -0.26 -6.15 7.77
N SER A 120 -0.51 -4.85 7.84
CA SER A 120 0.17 -3.84 7.03
C SER A 120 0.43 -2.59 7.85
N LEU A 121 1.71 -2.37 8.14
CA LEU A 121 2.19 -1.31 9.03
C LEU A 121 3.18 -0.44 8.29
N LYS A 122 3.27 0.82 8.69
CA LYS A 122 4.34 1.72 8.28
C LYS A 122 4.90 2.51 9.45
N TYR A 123 6.11 3.00 9.24
CA TYR A 123 6.85 3.86 10.11
C TYR A 123 7.27 5.11 9.32
N LEU A 124 6.90 6.29 9.82
CA LEU A 124 7.35 7.57 9.30
C LEU A 124 8.77 7.83 9.82
N PHE A 125 9.77 7.58 8.98
CA PHE A 125 11.17 7.58 9.39
C PHE A 125 11.78 8.97 9.43
N MET A 126 11.50 9.78 8.42
CA MET A 126 11.96 11.16 8.34
C MET A 126 10.91 12.00 7.63
N GLN A 127 10.58 13.15 8.21
CA GLN A 127 9.73 14.15 7.58
C GLN A 127 10.62 15.16 6.84
N ASP A 128 10.13 15.71 5.74
CA ASP A 128 10.82 16.74 4.96
C ASP A 128 12.28 16.37 4.59
N LEU A 129 12.49 15.14 4.11
CA LEU A 129 13.81 14.51 3.88
C LEU A 129 14.80 15.42 3.12
N ILE A 130 14.33 16.03 2.02
CA ILE A 130 15.16 16.90 1.15
C ILE A 130 14.49 18.25 0.94
N PHE A 131 13.16 18.26 0.81
CA PHE A 131 12.34 19.44 0.69
C PHE A 131 11.02 19.22 1.43
N ARG A 132 10.30 20.32 1.66
CA ARG A 132 9.03 20.31 2.39
C ARG A 132 8.04 19.33 1.76
N ASP A 133 7.30 18.63 2.61
CA ASP A 133 6.26 17.66 2.28
C ASP A 133 6.77 16.36 1.62
N LEU A 134 8.08 16.12 1.57
CA LEU A 134 8.67 14.85 1.13
C LEU A 134 9.10 14.01 2.33
N ASP A 135 8.31 13.00 2.65
CA ASP A 135 8.58 12.10 3.75
C ASP A 135 9.27 10.81 3.28
N LEU A 136 10.17 10.28 4.11
CA LEU A 136 10.72 8.93 3.99
C LEU A 136 9.98 7.99 4.94
N GLN A 137 9.42 6.91 4.41
CA GLN A 137 8.64 5.94 5.15
C GLN A 137 9.14 4.52 4.89
N PHE A 138 9.07 3.67 5.91
CA PHE A 138 9.25 2.22 5.76
C PHE A 138 7.93 1.53 6.02
N ALA A 139 7.55 0.59 5.17
CA ALA A 139 6.34 -0.19 5.38
C ALA A 139 6.62 -1.69 5.30
N PHE A 140 5.78 -2.46 5.97
CA PHE A 140 5.81 -3.91 5.92
C PHE A 140 4.39 -4.43 5.84
N THR A 141 4.10 -5.17 4.78
CA THR A 141 2.82 -5.87 4.61
C THR A 141 3.07 -7.36 4.60
N THR A 142 2.30 -8.10 5.39
CA THR A 142 2.23 -9.56 5.29
C THR A 142 0.79 -9.99 5.00
N THR A 143 0.63 -10.90 4.03
CA THR A 143 -0.65 -11.53 3.72
C THR A 143 -0.51 -13.03 3.84
N SER A 144 -1.36 -13.66 4.64
CA SER A 144 -1.29 -15.09 4.92
C SER A 144 -2.59 -15.79 4.54
N TRP A 145 -2.45 -17.03 4.06
CA TRP A 145 -3.54 -17.96 3.76
C TRP A 145 -3.37 -19.20 4.62
N TRP A 146 -4.31 -19.41 5.52
CA TRP A 146 -4.25 -20.41 6.58
C TRP A 146 -5.33 -21.45 6.40
N GLN A 147 -4.95 -22.71 6.25
CA GLN A 147 -5.83 -23.88 6.16
C GLN A 147 -6.42 -24.24 7.53
N ALA A 148 -6.96 -23.26 8.26
CA ALA A 148 -7.41 -23.39 9.64
C ALA A 148 -8.42 -24.52 9.88
N TYR A 149 -9.21 -24.83 8.85
CA TYR A 149 -10.25 -25.86 8.90
C TYR A 149 -9.76 -27.25 8.48
N ASN A 150 -8.57 -27.34 7.87
CA ASN A 150 -8.03 -28.57 7.34
C ASN A 150 -7.23 -29.35 8.40
N SER A 151 -7.96 -29.95 9.33
CA SER A 151 -7.37 -30.77 10.40
C SER A 151 -6.63 -32.00 9.87
N GLY A 152 -6.98 -32.50 8.67
CA GLY A 152 -6.35 -33.68 8.05
C GLY A 152 -4.87 -33.53 7.72
N ILE A 153 -4.38 -32.30 7.57
CA ILE A 153 -2.96 -31.96 7.38
C ILE A 153 -2.40 -31.06 8.50
N SER A 154 -3.06 -31.03 9.66
CA SER A 154 -2.66 -30.21 10.82
C SER A 154 -2.76 -28.70 10.60
N ALA A 155 -3.75 -28.24 9.83
CA ALA A 155 -4.08 -26.84 9.62
C ALA A 155 -2.89 -25.91 9.29
N PRO A 156 -2.09 -26.21 8.25
CA PRO A 156 -0.89 -25.45 7.94
C PRO A 156 -1.21 -24.09 7.31
N PHE A 157 -0.25 -23.18 7.38
CA PHE A 157 -0.25 -22.01 6.48
C PHE A 157 0.15 -22.49 5.09
N ARG A 158 -0.75 -22.28 4.12
CA ARG A 158 -0.48 -22.66 2.72
C ARG A 158 0.50 -21.68 2.07
N GLU A 159 0.34 -20.39 2.37
CA GLU A 159 1.16 -19.32 1.78
C GLU A 159 1.25 -18.13 2.73
N THR A 160 2.40 -17.46 2.74
CA THR A 160 2.58 -16.19 3.44
C THR A 160 3.48 -15.29 2.60
N ASN A 161 2.95 -14.18 2.13
CA ASN A 161 3.72 -13.19 1.40
C ASN A 161 4.21 -12.11 2.36
N TYR A 162 5.51 -11.81 2.31
CA TYR A 162 6.18 -10.73 3.01
C TYR A 162 6.55 -9.64 2.00
N GLU A 163 6.14 -8.40 2.29
CA GLU A 163 6.27 -7.27 1.38
C GLU A 163 6.78 -6.01 2.10
N PRO A 164 8.11 -5.89 2.33
CA PRO A 164 8.72 -4.64 2.76
C PRO A 164 8.76 -3.59 1.63
N GLU A 165 8.55 -2.33 2.00
CA GLU A 165 8.65 -1.17 1.13
C GLU A 165 9.49 -0.05 1.77
N VAL A 166 10.31 0.61 0.96
CA VAL A 166 10.91 1.92 1.26
C VAL A 166 10.20 2.94 0.38
N ILE A 167 9.59 3.96 0.97
CA ILE A 167 8.65 4.83 0.29
C ILE A 167 9.10 6.28 0.46
N LEU A 168 9.27 6.97 -0.66
CA LEU A 168 9.27 8.42 -0.72
C LEU A 168 7.82 8.88 -0.93
N ASN A 169 7.28 9.62 0.02
CA ASN A 169 5.91 10.09 0.02
C ASN A 169 5.89 11.61 -0.05
N TYR A 170 5.54 12.15 -1.21
CA TYR A 170 5.33 13.57 -1.41
C TYR A 170 3.84 13.91 -1.25
N HIS A 171 3.51 14.76 -0.29
CA HIS A 171 2.12 15.08 0.06
C HIS A 171 1.78 16.57 -0.12
N HIS A 172 2.57 17.29 -0.93
CA HIS A 172 2.21 18.62 -1.40
C HIS A 172 1.22 18.49 -2.57
N SER A 173 0.21 19.36 -2.59
CA SER A 173 -0.81 19.32 -3.64
C SER A 173 -0.26 19.97 -4.92
N TRP A 174 -0.44 19.33 -6.07
CA TRP A 174 -0.01 19.85 -7.36
C TRP A 174 -0.96 19.40 -8.48
N SER A 175 -0.87 20.01 -9.66
CA SER A 175 -1.75 19.66 -10.79
C SER A 175 -1.02 18.83 -11.84
N LEU A 176 -1.59 17.68 -12.20
CA LEU A 176 -1.15 16.86 -13.33
C LEU A 176 -2.23 16.88 -14.41
N LEU A 177 -1.97 17.53 -15.54
CA LEU A 177 -2.90 17.62 -16.67
C LEU A 177 -4.30 18.15 -16.27
N GLY A 178 -4.36 19.05 -15.28
CA GLY A 178 -5.61 19.63 -14.78
C GLY A 178 -6.26 18.86 -13.62
N PHE A 179 -5.73 17.70 -13.23
CA PHE A 179 -6.22 16.94 -12.08
C PHE A 179 -5.45 17.29 -10.80
N PRO A 180 -6.13 17.52 -9.66
CA PRO A 180 -5.47 17.78 -8.37
C PRO A 180 -4.89 16.48 -7.80
N VAL A 181 -3.56 16.41 -7.75
CA VAL A 181 -2.80 15.34 -7.11
C VAL A 181 -2.50 15.78 -5.68
N GLU A 182 -3.00 15.04 -4.71
CA GLU A 182 -2.78 15.29 -3.28
C GLU A 182 -1.59 14.51 -2.73
N GLN A 183 -1.26 13.39 -3.36
CA GLN A 183 -0.15 12.53 -2.97
C GLN A 183 0.58 11.99 -4.19
N THR A 184 1.89 11.92 -4.11
CA THR A 184 2.74 11.16 -5.03
C THR A 184 3.68 10.27 -4.22
N THR A 185 3.69 8.97 -4.52
CA THR A 185 4.56 8.00 -3.85
C THR A 185 5.49 7.34 -4.84
N LEU A 186 6.77 7.23 -4.49
CA LEU A 186 7.72 6.38 -5.18
C LEU A 186 8.27 5.37 -4.18
N SER A 187 8.07 4.07 -4.43
CA SER A 187 8.56 3.02 -3.53
C SER A 187 9.49 2.03 -4.20
N PHE A 188 10.52 1.62 -3.47
CA PHE A 188 11.22 0.37 -3.70
C PHE A 188 10.51 -0.72 -2.90
N ASN A 189 10.20 -1.82 -3.54
CA ASN A 189 9.38 -2.88 -2.99
C ASN A 189 10.03 -4.24 -3.26
N HIS A 190 10.16 -5.03 -2.21
CA HIS A 190 10.47 -6.45 -2.33
C HIS A 190 9.23 -7.23 -1.91
N GLN A 191 8.89 -8.28 -2.62
CA GLN A 191 7.87 -9.22 -2.18
C GLN A 191 8.38 -10.64 -2.38
N SER A 192 8.27 -11.46 -1.35
CA SER A 192 8.59 -12.88 -1.41
C SER A 192 7.69 -13.67 -0.48
N ASN A 193 7.65 -14.98 -0.67
CA ASN A 193 6.89 -15.86 0.22
C ASN A 193 7.71 -16.59 1.28
N GLY A 194 9.03 -16.33 1.35
CA GLY A 194 9.92 -17.00 2.31
C GLY A 194 10.12 -18.50 2.07
N GLN A 195 9.59 -19.05 0.98
CA GLN A 195 9.74 -20.46 0.62
C GLN A 195 11.03 -20.74 -0.15
N THR A 196 11.43 -22.01 -0.19
CA THR A 196 12.59 -22.51 -0.93
C THR A 196 12.17 -23.44 -2.08
N GLY A 197 13.13 -23.78 -2.95
CA GLY A 197 12.90 -24.73 -4.05
C GLY A 197 11.76 -24.31 -5.00
N GLN A 198 10.94 -25.28 -5.40
CA GLN A 198 9.86 -25.08 -6.38
C GLN A 198 8.71 -24.21 -5.87
N LEU A 199 8.57 -24.05 -4.54
CA LEU A 199 7.58 -23.16 -3.93
C LEU A 199 8.07 -21.72 -3.79
N SER A 200 9.36 -21.47 -3.99
CA SER A 200 9.94 -20.13 -3.83
C SER A 200 9.36 -19.16 -4.86
N ARG A 201 8.80 -18.04 -4.39
CA ARG A 201 8.32 -16.94 -5.23
C ARG A 201 8.88 -15.63 -4.69
N SER A 202 9.50 -14.84 -5.57
CA SER A 202 10.06 -13.53 -5.21
C SER A 202 10.10 -12.60 -6.40
N TRP A 203 10.01 -11.30 -6.13
CA TRP A 203 10.27 -10.25 -7.10
C TRP A 203 10.53 -8.90 -6.43
N ASN A 204 11.26 -8.03 -7.14
CA ASN A 204 11.52 -6.65 -6.74
C ASN A 204 10.87 -5.66 -7.72
N ARG A 205 10.32 -4.56 -7.20
CA ARG A 205 9.58 -3.55 -7.97
C ARG A 205 9.96 -2.14 -7.56
N ILE A 206 9.99 -1.24 -8.54
CA ILE A 206 9.84 0.21 -8.32
C ILE A 206 8.38 0.54 -8.59
N ILE A 207 7.73 1.24 -7.66
CA ILE A 207 6.30 1.50 -7.73
C ILE A 207 6.07 3.00 -7.66
N LEU A 208 5.30 3.52 -8.61
CA LEU A 208 4.85 4.90 -8.66
C LEU A 208 3.35 4.95 -8.36
N GLY A 209 2.95 5.87 -7.49
CA GLY A 209 1.57 6.04 -7.07
C GLY A 209 1.15 7.50 -7.02
N PHE A 210 -0.11 7.77 -7.32
CA PHE A 210 -0.74 9.08 -7.22
C PHE A 210 -2.09 8.92 -6.51
N ALA A 211 -2.40 9.84 -5.59
CA ALA A 211 -3.71 9.94 -4.98
C ALA A 211 -4.36 11.28 -5.33
N PHE A 212 -5.65 11.24 -5.65
CA PHE A 212 -6.46 12.38 -6.04
C PHE A 212 -7.66 12.45 -5.10
N ALA A 213 -8.02 13.65 -4.66
CA ALA A 213 -9.22 13.91 -3.87
C ALA A 213 -10.08 14.97 -4.57
N PRO A 214 -10.84 14.59 -5.63
CA PRO A 214 -11.63 15.56 -6.40
C PRO A 214 -12.80 16.17 -5.61
N THR A 215 -13.24 15.50 -4.55
CA THR A 215 -14.25 15.99 -3.59
C THR A 215 -13.91 15.51 -2.19
N ASP A 216 -14.58 16.06 -1.18
CA ASP A 216 -14.29 15.76 0.23
C ASP A 216 -14.54 14.30 0.63
N ASN A 217 -15.36 13.56 -0.13
CA ASN A 217 -15.76 12.19 0.21
C ASN A 217 -15.24 11.13 -0.78
N VAL A 218 -14.44 11.52 -1.76
CA VAL A 218 -13.98 10.62 -2.81
C VAL A 218 -12.47 10.66 -2.93
N LEU A 219 -11.85 9.48 -2.82
CA LEU A 219 -10.43 9.28 -3.03
C LEU A 219 -10.21 8.34 -4.21
N TRP A 220 -9.41 8.79 -5.18
CA TRP A 220 -8.94 7.97 -6.28
C TRP A 220 -7.44 7.73 -6.17
N GLY A 221 -7.01 6.53 -6.53
CA GLY A 221 -5.61 6.16 -6.54
C GLY A 221 -5.21 5.54 -7.88
N PHE A 222 -4.06 5.94 -8.40
CA PHE A 222 -3.41 5.25 -9.51
C PHE A 222 -2.07 4.70 -9.02
N ARG A 223 -1.77 3.43 -9.26
CA ARG A 223 -0.51 2.78 -8.89
C ARG A 223 -0.01 1.94 -10.06
N THR A 224 1.23 2.16 -10.46
CA THR A 224 1.92 1.41 -11.50
C THR A 224 3.28 0.95 -11.00
N TRP A 225 3.86 -0.07 -11.62
CA TRP A 225 5.14 -0.61 -11.19
C TRP A 225 6.03 -1.03 -12.36
N TYR A 226 7.33 -0.90 -12.16
CA TYR A 226 8.37 -1.49 -12.97
C TYR A 226 9.03 -2.63 -12.19
N ARG A 227 9.01 -3.83 -12.76
CA ARG A 227 9.69 -4.98 -12.16
C ARG A 227 11.18 -4.93 -12.47
N LEU A 228 12.00 -5.05 -11.45
CA LEU A 228 13.45 -5.11 -11.60
C LEU A 228 13.87 -6.48 -12.16
N PRO A 229 14.78 -6.52 -13.14
CA PRO A 229 15.34 -7.77 -13.63
C PRO A 229 16.07 -8.52 -12.52
N GLU A 230 15.85 -9.82 -12.45
CA GLU A 230 16.54 -10.72 -11.53
C GLU A 230 17.29 -11.78 -12.34
N ASN A 231 18.41 -12.25 -11.79
CA ASN A 231 19.12 -13.38 -12.38
C ASN A 231 18.21 -14.61 -12.35
N GLU A 232 18.32 -15.45 -13.38
CA GLU A 232 17.59 -16.72 -13.40
C GLU A 232 18.01 -17.58 -12.21
N LYS A 233 17.02 -18.11 -11.48
CA LYS A 233 17.27 -19.11 -10.46
C LYS A 233 17.81 -20.34 -11.18
N LYS A 234 19.07 -20.69 -10.92
CA LYS A 234 19.64 -21.92 -11.48
C LYS A 234 18.76 -23.09 -11.02
N PRO A 235 18.27 -23.94 -11.93
CA PRO A 235 17.56 -25.14 -11.51
C PRO A 235 18.54 -25.96 -10.68
N HIS A 236 18.28 -26.07 -9.38
CA HIS A 236 18.94 -27.08 -8.56
C HIS A 236 18.58 -28.43 -9.16
N LEU A 237 19.59 -29.24 -9.46
CA LEU A 237 19.46 -30.55 -10.11
C LEU A 237 18.46 -31.42 -9.33
N ILE A 238 17.21 -31.45 -9.80
CA ILE A 238 16.21 -32.45 -9.44
C ILE A 238 15.92 -33.21 -10.74
N HIS A 239 15.84 -34.53 -10.61
CA HIS A 239 15.76 -35.51 -11.69
C HIS A 239 14.82 -35.11 -12.83
N ARG A 240 15.24 -35.47 -14.06
CA ARG A 240 14.51 -35.34 -15.33
C ARG A 240 13.00 -35.60 -15.16
N GLY A 241 12.21 -34.56 -15.40
CA GLY A 241 10.79 -34.68 -15.72
C GLY A 241 10.02 -33.43 -15.29
N MET A 242 9.44 -32.73 -16.27
CA MET A 242 8.49 -31.61 -16.12
C MET A 242 9.06 -30.25 -15.72
N ILE A 243 9.38 -29.46 -16.76
CA ILE A 243 9.35 -28.00 -16.70
C ILE A 243 7.86 -27.61 -16.80
N ILE A 244 7.28 -27.09 -15.72
CA ILE A 244 5.90 -26.56 -15.70
C ILE A 244 5.93 -25.12 -16.26
N PRO A 245 5.28 -24.82 -17.40
CA PRO A 245 5.28 -23.49 -17.99
C PRO A 245 3.96 -22.77 -17.69
N ILE A 246 3.70 -22.35 -16.43
CA ILE A 246 2.38 -21.76 -16.09
C ILE A 246 2.42 -20.30 -15.59
N PHE A 247 3.59 -19.70 -15.35
CA PHE A 247 3.67 -18.29 -14.90
C PHE A 247 3.83 -17.23 -16.01
N LYS A 248 3.82 -17.64 -17.28
CA LYS A 248 4.24 -16.75 -18.39
C LYS A 248 3.19 -15.71 -18.81
N SER A 249 1.92 -15.90 -18.45
CA SER A 249 0.80 -15.19 -19.12
C SER A 249 0.26 -13.96 -18.40
N ILE A 250 0.37 -13.85 -17.06
CA ILE A 250 -0.41 -12.83 -16.31
C ILE A 250 0.48 -11.81 -15.59
N TRP A 251 1.69 -12.18 -15.14
CA TRP A 251 2.48 -11.34 -14.22
C TRP A 251 3.93 -11.05 -14.67
N GLY A 252 4.30 -11.46 -15.89
CA GLY A 252 5.71 -11.56 -16.27
C GLY A 252 6.43 -12.68 -15.49
N THR A 253 7.66 -13.01 -15.88
CA THR A 253 8.43 -14.20 -15.46
C THR A 253 8.62 -14.35 -13.95
N VAL A 254 7.70 -14.93 -13.19
CA VAL A 254 7.98 -15.27 -11.79
C VAL A 254 8.98 -16.44 -11.80
N ASN A 255 10.18 -16.23 -11.28
CA ASN A 255 11.21 -17.27 -11.13
C ASN A 255 11.13 -17.90 -9.74
#